data_AF-A0A6G1AW14-F1
#
_entry.id   AF-A0A6G1AW14-F1
#
_cell.length_a   1.000
_cell.length_b   1.000
_cell.length_c   1.000
_cell.angle_alpha   90.00
_cell.angle_beta   90.00
_cell.angle_gamma   90.00
#
_symmetry.space_group_name_H-M   'P 1'
#
loop_
_entity.id
_entity.type
_entity.pdbx_description
1 polymer ?
#
loop_
_entity_poly.entity_id
_entity_poly.type
_entity_poly.pdbx_seq_one_letter_code
_entity_poly.pdbx_strand_id
1 'polypeptide(L)'
;NRMNFRWTLRTAKGRWLVNISRQSSHGSTGLFVPPSPPLDPEKVKELQRFITLSKRLLVMTGAGISTESGIPDYRSEKVGLYARTDQKPIQHGDFLRSAPIRQRYWARNFVGWPRFSSLQPNPAHWALSNWERLGKLYWLVTQNVDALHTKAGSQRLTELHGCMHR
;
A
#
# COMPACT_ATOMS: atom_id res chain seq x y z
N ASN A 1 -29.62 -3.72 14.74
CA ASN A 1 -29.74 -3.12 16.09
C ASN A 1 -28.42 -2.43 16.41
N ARG A 2 -28.37 -1.09 16.36
CA ARG A 2 -27.13 -0.30 16.50
C ARG A 2 -26.77 -0.12 17.97
N MET A 3 -25.57 -0.48 18.39
CA MET A 3 -24.97 0.01 19.64
C MET A 3 -23.82 0.97 19.29
N ASN A 4 -24.05 2.26 19.51
CA ASN A 4 -23.01 3.28 19.52
C ASN A 4 -22.41 3.34 20.92
N PHE A 5 -21.15 2.93 21.10
CA PHE A 5 -20.40 3.24 22.31
C PHE A 5 -19.64 4.55 22.09
N ARG A 6 -20.06 5.58 22.83
CA ARG A 6 -19.42 6.90 22.88
C ARG A 6 -18.63 6.98 24.19
N TRP A 7 -17.31 6.96 24.12
CA TRP A 7 -16.45 7.27 25.26
C TRP A 7 -15.71 8.57 24.99
N THR A 8 -16.04 9.60 25.77
CA THR A 8 -15.31 10.86 25.87
C THR A 8 -14.53 10.85 27.18
N LEU A 9 -13.20 11.02 27.12
CA LEU A 9 -12.38 11.44 28.25
C LEU A 9 -11.19 12.27 27.72
N ARG A 10 -11.05 13.49 28.28
CA ARG A 10 -9.92 14.41 28.06
C ARG A 10 -8.83 14.11 29.09
N THR A 11 -7.56 14.10 28.66
CA THR A 11 -6.42 14.65 29.42
C THR A 11 -5.27 15.05 28.48
N ALA A 12 -4.49 16.03 28.94
CA ALA A 12 -3.27 16.53 28.30
C ALA A 12 -2.13 15.49 28.44
N LYS A 13 -1.34 15.33 27.37
CA LYS A 13 -0.21 14.39 27.18
C LYS A 13 -0.59 12.99 26.64
N GLY A 14 -0.40 12.83 25.32
CA GLY A 14 0.10 11.59 24.71
C GLY A 14 -0.88 10.44 24.52
N ARG A 15 -1.65 10.46 23.42
CA ARG A 15 -2.10 9.23 22.75
C ARG A 15 -2.41 9.48 21.27
N TRP A 16 -1.83 8.67 20.39
CA TRP A 16 -2.16 8.65 18.97
C TRP A 16 -3.56 8.04 18.78
N LEU A 17 -4.54 8.87 18.45
CA LEU A 17 -5.86 8.41 18.03
C LEU A 17 -5.91 8.39 16.51
N VAL A 18 -6.00 7.19 15.94
CA VAL A 18 -6.28 6.98 14.52
C VAL A 18 -7.80 6.90 14.38
N ASN A 19 -8.44 7.96 13.89
CA ASN A 19 -9.85 7.96 13.56
C ASN A 19 -10.00 7.54 12.09
N ILE A 20 -10.02 6.24 11.82
CA ILE A 20 -10.39 5.70 10.51
C ILE A 20 -11.91 5.47 10.53
N SER A 21 -12.66 6.50 10.17
CA SER A 21 -14.09 6.38 9.87
C SER A 21 -14.33 6.74 8.40
N ARG A 22 -13.96 5.82 7.50
CA ARG A 22 -14.54 5.78 6.15
C ARG A 22 -14.91 4.35 5.81
N GLN A 23 -16.20 4.17 5.50
CA GLN A 23 -16.78 2.91 5.07
C GLN A 23 -16.06 2.41 3.81
N SER A 24 -15.53 1.19 3.86
CA SER A 24 -15.04 0.48 2.69
C SER A 24 -16.23 0.05 1.83
N SER A 25 -16.34 0.63 0.63
CA SER A 25 -17.19 0.12 -0.44
C SER A 25 -16.81 -1.32 -0.76
N HIS A 26 -17.79 -2.22 -0.84
CA HIS A 26 -17.61 -3.65 -1.10
C HIS A 26 -17.07 -3.87 -2.52
N GLY A 27 -15.74 -3.89 -2.67
CA GLY A 27 -15.06 -4.26 -3.91
C GLY A 27 -13.99 -5.29 -3.62
N SER A 28 -14.15 -6.51 -4.14
CA SER A 28 -13.16 -7.60 -4.22
C SER A 28 -12.10 -7.68 -3.11
N THR A 29 -12.47 -7.46 -1.86
CA THR A 29 -11.57 -7.55 -0.71
C THR A 29 -11.16 -9.01 -0.57
N GLY A 30 -9.94 -9.34 -1.01
CA GLY A 30 -9.34 -10.67 -0.81
C GLY A 30 -8.79 -11.37 -2.05
N LEU A 31 -9.05 -10.89 -3.28
CA LEU A 31 -8.59 -11.61 -4.48
C LEU A 31 -7.05 -11.73 -4.56
N PHE A 32 -6.34 -10.72 -4.05
CA PHE A 32 -4.89 -10.64 -4.10
C PHE A 32 -4.22 -10.68 -2.72
N VAL A 33 -5.01 -10.80 -1.66
CA VAL A 33 -4.49 -10.87 -0.29
C VAL A 33 -4.22 -12.34 0.02
N PRO A 34 -2.97 -12.74 0.33
CA PRO A 34 -2.69 -14.12 0.69
C PRO A 34 -3.39 -14.53 1.99
N PRO A 35 -3.68 -15.82 2.19
CA PRO A 35 -4.15 -16.29 3.47
C PRO A 35 -3.11 -16.01 4.56
N SER A 36 -3.58 -15.55 5.71
CA SER A 36 -2.76 -15.31 6.90
C SER A 36 -3.45 -15.97 8.10
N PRO A 37 -2.70 -16.50 9.07
CA PRO A 37 -3.28 -16.86 10.36
C PRO A 37 -3.92 -15.62 11.02
N PRO A 38 -4.82 -15.82 11.99
CA PRO A 38 -5.39 -14.73 12.78
C PRO A 38 -4.31 -13.86 13.42
N LEU A 39 -4.64 -12.57 13.60
CA LEU A 39 -3.72 -11.62 14.24
C LEU A 39 -3.41 -12.06 15.67
N ASP A 40 -2.13 -12.11 15.99
CA ASP A 40 -1.63 -12.32 17.35
C ASP A 40 -1.64 -10.99 18.11
N PRO A 41 -2.48 -10.82 19.15
CA PRO A 41 -2.57 -9.57 19.90
C PRO A 41 -1.25 -9.13 20.53
N GLU A 42 -0.39 -10.07 20.91
CA GLU A 42 0.91 -9.73 21.53
C GLU A 42 1.86 -9.14 20.49
N LYS A 43 1.90 -9.68 19.27
CA LYS A 43 2.69 -9.07 18.17
C LYS A 43 2.22 -7.66 17.82
N VAL A 44 0.91 -7.40 17.89
CA VAL A 44 0.36 -6.06 17.68
C VAL A 44 0.84 -5.11 18.78
N LYS A 45 0.83 -5.53 20.05
CA LYS A 45 1.36 -4.74 21.17
C LYS A 45 2.86 -4.49 21.04
N GLU A 46 3.64 -5.49 20.62
CA GLU A 46 5.08 -5.35 20.36
C GLU A 46 5.36 -4.32 19.26
N LEU A 47 4.64 -4.41 18.14
CA LEU A 47 4.74 -3.43 17.05
C LEU A 47 4.35 -2.03 17.52
N GLN A 48 3.26 -1.91 18.28
CA GLN A 48 2.82 -0.64 18.85
C GLN A 48 3.90 -0.03 19.76
N ARG A 49 4.54 -0.85 20.61
CA ARG A 49 5.64 -0.42 21.49
C ARG A 49 6.85 0.04 20.68
N PHE A 50 7.27 -0.75 19.67
CA PHE A 50 8.37 -0.39 18.77
C PHE A 50 8.13 0.96 18.09
N ILE A 51 6.93 1.15 17.51
CA ILE A 51 6.55 2.41 16.89
C ILE A 51 6.58 3.53 17.93
N THR A 52 5.93 3.36 19.09
CA THR A 52 5.82 4.39 20.12
C THR A 52 7.19 4.89 20.58
N LEU A 53 8.15 3.99 20.79
CA LEU A 53 9.50 4.32 21.24
C LEU A 53 10.39 4.93 20.14
N SER A 54 10.08 4.70 18.87
CA SER A 54 10.86 5.25 17.76
C SER A 54 10.74 6.77 17.64
N LYS A 55 11.86 7.49 17.57
CA LYS A 55 11.88 8.96 17.41
C LYS A 55 11.85 9.39 15.94
N ARG A 56 12.40 8.57 15.03
CA ARG A 56 12.48 8.83 13.59
C ARG A 56 12.19 7.54 12.84
N LEU A 57 10.91 7.25 12.62
CA LEU A 57 10.50 6.01 11.98
C LEU A 57 10.73 6.10 10.46
N LEU A 58 11.62 5.27 9.94
CA LEU A 58 11.74 4.99 8.52
C LEU A 58 10.82 3.82 8.16
N VAL A 59 10.02 3.95 7.11
CA VAL A 59 9.12 2.89 6.63
C VAL A 59 9.52 2.49 5.22
N MET A 60 9.64 1.18 4.98
CA MET A 60 9.81 0.61 3.65
C MET A 60 8.56 -0.20 3.26
N THR A 61 8.00 0.05 2.08
CA THR A 61 6.83 -0.70 1.58
C THR A 61 7.11 -1.39 0.26
N GLY A 62 6.41 -2.49 0.02
CA GLY A 62 6.38 -3.21 -1.26
C GLY A 62 4.94 -3.55 -1.67
N ALA A 63 4.79 -4.35 -2.73
CA ALA A 63 3.50 -4.55 -3.40
C ALA A 63 2.41 -5.13 -2.48
N GLY A 64 2.79 -5.86 -1.42
CA GLY A 64 1.87 -6.41 -0.43
C GLY A 64 0.94 -5.36 0.19
N ILE A 65 1.41 -4.12 0.41
CA ILE A 65 0.58 -3.04 0.98
C ILE A 65 -0.59 -2.65 0.07
N SER A 66 -0.51 -2.93 -1.24
CA SER A 66 -1.50 -2.53 -2.25
C SER A 66 -2.47 -3.67 -2.61
N THR A 67 -2.31 -4.86 -2.02
CA THR A 67 -3.19 -6.02 -2.29
C THR A 67 -4.63 -5.77 -1.89
N GLU A 68 -4.85 -5.12 -0.74
CA GLU A 68 -6.17 -4.68 -0.28
C GLU A 68 -6.77 -3.55 -1.14
N SER A 69 -5.95 -2.88 -1.96
CA SER A 69 -6.41 -1.92 -2.97
C SER A 69 -6.77 -2.58 -4.31
N GLY A 70 -6.69 -3.91 -4.41
CA GLY A 70 -6.96 -4.64 -5.64
C GLY A 70 -5.79 -4.67 -6.63
N ILE A 71 -4.56 -4.45 -6.17
CA ILE A 71 -3.34 -4.63 -6.98
C ILE A 71 -2.67 -5.95 -6.57
N PRO A 72 -2.43 -6.90 -7.50
CA PRO A 72 -1.71 -8.12 -7.15
C PRO A 72 -0.28 -7.81 -6.74
N ASP A 73 0.21 -8.49 -5.72
CA ASP A 73 1.65 -8.56 -5.49
C ASP A 73 2.31 -9.50 -6.50
N TYR A 74 3.63 -9.63 -6.42
CA TYR A 74 4.39 -10.46 -7.34
C TYR A 74 4.51 -11.92 -6.88
N ARG A 75 4.66 -12.15 -5.57
CA ARG A 75 5.26 -13.38 -5.03
C ARG A 75 4.42 -14.11 -3.99
N SER A 76 3.29 -13.56 -3.56
CA SER A 76 2.43 -14.26 -2.60
C SER A 76 2.01 -15.62 -3.15
N GLU A 77 2.06 -16.63 -2.30
CA GLU A 77 1.64 -17.98 -2.67
C GLU A 77 0.19 -17.96 -3.17
N LYS A 78 -0.10 -18.66 -4.28
CA LYS A 78 -1.44 -18.80 -4.90
C LYS A 78 -2.05 -17.52 -5.49
N VAL A 79 -1.72 -16.33 -4.98
CA VAL A 79 -2.36 -15.06 -5.38
C VAL A 79 -1.40 -14.05 -6.01
N GLY A 80 -0.09 -14.24 -5.89
CA GLY A 80 0.91 -13.40 -6.55
C GLY A 80 0.93 -13.60 -8.06
N LEU A 81 1.35 -12.58 -8.80
CA LEU A 81 1.41 -12.60 -10.27
C LEU A 81 2.24 -13.79 -10.80
N TYR A 82 3.39 -14.06 -10.20
CA TYR A 82 4.28 -15.16 -10.61
C TYR A 82 3.78 -16.53 -10.18
N ALA A 83 2.88 -16.60 -9.19
CA ALA A 83 2.24 -17.85 -8.78
C ALA A 83 1.02 -18.20 -9.66
N ARG A 84 0.39 -17.20 -10.29
CA ARG A 84 -0.83 -17.38 -11.09
C ARG A 84 -0.64 -17.31 -12.60
N THR A 85 0.52 -16.85 -13.06
CA THR A 85 0.75 -16.57 -14.48
C THR A 85 2.20 -16.82 -14.87
N ASP A 86 2.43 -17.21 -16.13
CA ASP A 86 3.76 -17.26 -16.74
C ASP A 86 4.26 -15.87 -17.22
N GLN A 87 3.64 -14.79 -16.72
CA GLN A 87 4.03 -13.44 -17.14
C GLN A 87 5.43 -13.10 -16.62
N LYS A 88 6.36 -13.01 -17.56
CA LYS A 88 7.72 -12.53 -17.28
C LYS A 88 7.76 -11.00 -17.37
N PRO A 89 8.48 -10.33 -16.45
CA PRO A 89 8.77 -8.92 -16.60
C PRO A 89 9.55 -8.68 -17.88
N ILE A 90 9.24 -7.57 -18.55
CA ILE A 90 10.03 -7.11 -19.69
C ILE A 90 11.44 -6.77 -19.20
N GLN A 91 12.47 -7.24 -19.91
CA GLN A 91 13.84 -6.90 -19.59
C GLN A 91 14.18 -5.52 -20.15
N HIS A 92 14.92 -4.71 -19.38
CA HIS A 92 15.27 -3.34 -19.77
C HIS A 92 15.98 -3.28 -21.13
N GLY A 93 16.94 -4.17 -21.36
CA GLY A 93 17.67 -4.24 -22.64
C GLY A 93 16.76 -4.54 -23.84
N ASP A 94 15.76 -5.40 -23.66
CA ASP A 94 14.84 -5.77 -24.74
C ASP A 94 13.88 -4.62 -25.08
N PHE A 95 13.43 -3.89 -24.05
CA PHE A 95 12.66 -2.67 -24.23
C PHE A 95 13.43 -1.61 -25.03
N LEU A 96 14.72 -1.43 -24.75
CA LEU A 96 15.56 -0.47 -25.48
C LEU A 96 15.82 -0.89 -26.93
N ARG A 97 16.08 -2.18 -27.17
CA ARG A 97 16.55 -2.67 -28.48
C ARG A 97 15.44 -2.99 -29.48
N SER A 98 14.19 -3.20 -29.05
CA SER A 98 13.14 -3.72 -29.94
C SER A 98 11.86 -2.86 -29.95
N ALA A 99 11.58 -2.26 -31.11
CA ALA A 99 10.35 -1.49 -31.32
C ALA A 99 9.07 -2.33 -31.18
N PRO A 100 8.97 -3.56 -31.73
CA PRO A 100 7.80 -4.43 -31.50
C PRO A 100 7.55 -4.74 -30.02
N ILE A 101 8.63 -4.91 -29.24
CA ILE A 101 8.53 -5.13 -27.79
C ILE A 101 7.96 -3.89 -27.08
N ARG A 102 8.43 -2.68 -27.43
CA ARG A 102 7.87 -1.43 -26.90
C ARG A 102 6.41 -1.26 -27.27
N GLN A 103 6.02 -1.52 -28.52
CA GLN A 103 4.64 -1.44 -28.97
C GLN A 103 3.73 -2.38 -28.15
N ARG A 104 4.14 -3.64 -27.95
CA ARG A 104 3.40 -4.59 -27.11
C ARG A 104 3.29 -4.14 -25.67
N TYR A 105 4.38 -3.63 -25.08
CA TYR A 105 4.38 -3.08 -23.73
C TYR A 105 3.40 -1.92 -23.60
N TRP A 106 3.48 -0.92 -24.49
CA TRP A 106 2.62 0.26 -24.44
C TRP A 106 1.16 -0.07 -24.72
N ALA A 107 0.85 -0.96 -25.66
CA ALA A 107 -0.51 -1.40 -25.92
C ALA A 107 -1.15 -2.04 -24.66
N ARG A 108 -0.42 -2.92 -23.97
CA ARG A 108 -0.89 -3.53 -22.71
C ARG A 108 -1.11 -2.50 -21.61
N ASN A 109 -0.15 -1.58 -21.42
CA ASN A 109 -0.26 -0.53 -20.42
C ASN A 109 -1.42 0.42 -20.71
N PHE A 110 -1.59 0.85 -21.97
CA PHE A 110 -2.67 1.73 -22.40
C PHE A 110 -4.04 1.13 -22.10
N VAL A 111 -4.26 -0.15 -22.44
CA VAL A 111 -5.52 -0.86 -22.14
C VAL A 111 -5.75 -1.00 -20.63
N GLY A 112 -4.71 -1.28 -19.85
CA GLY A 112 -4.82 -1.44 -18.40
C GLY A 112 -4.93 -0.13 -17.61
N TRP A 113 -4.52 0.99 -18.20
CA TRP A 113 -4.33 2.27 -17.50
C TRP A 113 -5.58 2.84 -16.83
N PRO A 114 -6.78 2.87 -17.48
CA PRO A 114 -7.98 3.43 -16.84
C PRO A 114 -8.35 2.70 -15.55
N ARG A 115 -8.18 1.38 -15.52
CA ARG A 115 -8.41 0.58 -14.30
C ARG A 115 -7.32 0.83 -13.27
N PHE A 116 -6.05 0.76 -13.66
CA PHE A 116 -4.93 0.91 -12.73
C PHE A 116 -4.92 2.29 -12.06
N SER A 117 -5.11 3.35 -12.84
CA SER A 117 -5.07 4.74 -12.34
C SER A 117 -6.26 5.10 -11.45
N SER A 118 -7.40 4.40 -11.54
CA SER A 118 -8.58 4.63 -10.70
C SER A 118 -8.49 3.97 -9.31
N LEU A 119 -7.53 3.06 -9.08
CA LEU A 119 -7.35 2.39 -7.79
C LEU A 119 -7.02 3.39 -6.67
N GLN A 120 -7.60 3.14 -5.50
CA GLN A 120 -7.55 4.04 -4.35
C GLN A 120 -6.67 3.49 -3.22
N PRO A 121 -6.07 4.37 -2.40
CA PRO A 121 -5.33 3.94 -1.23
C PRO A 121 -6.23 3.25 -0.19
N ASN A 122 -5.68 2.27 0.51
CA ASN A 122 -6.35 1.52 1.57
C ASN A 122 -5.94 2.03 2.97
N PRO A 123 -6.51 1.48 4.07
CA PRO A 123 -6.22 1.94 5.42
C PRO A 123 -4.73 2.00 5.80
N ALA A 124 -3.89 1.09 5.29
CA ALA A 124 -2.46 1.09 5.58
C ALA A 124 -1.77 2.34 5.00
N HIS A 125 -2.10 2.72 3.77
CA HIS A 125 -1.58 3.94 3.15
C HIS A 125 -2.00 5.20 3.92
N TRP A 126 -3.28 5.29 4.28
CA TRP A 126 -3.81 6.40 5.06
C TRP A 126 -3.21 6.50 6.45
N ALA A 127 -2.94 5.36 7.11
CA ALA A 127 -2.29 5.32 8.40
C ALA A 127 -0.87 5.90 8.34
N LEU A 128 -0.09 5.52 7.32
CA LEU A 128 1.28 6.02 7.14
C LEU A 128 1.31 7.52 6.81
N SER A 129 0.45 7.98 5.90
CA SER A 129 0.26 9.40 5.61
C SER A 129 -0.15 10.19 6.88
N ASN A 130 -1.03 9.63 7.70
CA ASN A 130 -1.42 10.26 8.96
C ASN A 130 -0.26 10.30 9.97
N TRP A 131 0.55 9.25 10.08
CA TRP A 131 1.75 9.24 10.94
C TRP A 131 2.79 10.25 10.49
N GLU A 132 2.93 10.49 9.19
CA GLU A 132 3.77 11.55 8.64
C GLU A 132 3.28 12.94 9.08
N ARG A 133 1.99 13.24 8.86
CA ARG A 133 1.36 14.51 9.28
C ARG A 133 1.51 14.79 10.78
N LEU A 134 1.53 13.71 11.56
CA LEU A 134 1.67 13.73 13.01
C LEU A 134 3.14 13.79 13.47
N GLY A 135 4.10 13.84 12.55
CA GLY A 135 5.54 13.91 12.84
C GLY A 135 6.15 12.61 13.37
N LYS A 136 5.41 11.49 13.29
CA LYS A 136 5.86 10.18 13.78
C LYS A 136 6.70 9.43 12.74
N LEU A 137 6.29 9.51 11.47
CA LEU A 137 7.01 8.95 10.34
C LEU A 137 8.03 9.98 9.84
N TYR A 138 9.30 9.59 9.80
CA TYR A 138 10.39 10.44 9.33
C TYR A 138 10.59 10.36 7.82
N TRP A 139 10.47 9.18 7.22
CA TRP A 139 10.56 9.02 5.76
C TRP A 139 9.91 7.72 5.32
N LEU A 140 9.32 7.71 4.12
CA LEU A 140 8.72 6.55 3.49
C LEU A 140 9.50 6.23 2.21
N VAL A 141 9.97 4.98 2.09
CA VAL A 141 10.56 4.46 0.86
C VAL A 141 9.63 3.38 0.32
N THR A 142 9.23 3.49 -0.94
CA THR A 142 8.37 2.49 -1.57
C THR A 142 9.03 1.90 -2.81
N GLN A 143 8.89 0.59 -2.97
CA GLN A 143 9.22 -0.13 -4.20
C GLN A 143 8.06 -0.11 -5.20
N ASN A 144 6.88 0.39 -4.80
CA ASN A 144 5.68 0.37 -5.62
C ASN A 144 5.70 1.51 -6.63
N VAL A 145 5.10 1.26 -7.80
CA VAL A 145 4.98 2.21 -8.91
C VAL A 145 3.51 2.67 -9.11
N ASP A 146 2.65 2.42 -8.12
CA ASP A 146 1.18 2.55 -8.18
C ASP A 146 0.63 3.92 -7.75
N ALA A 147 1.50 4.82 -7.32
CA ALA A 147 1.18 6.14 -6.77
C ALA A 147 0.24 6.14 -5.55
N LEU A 148 -0.07 5.01 -4.92
CA LEU A 148 -1.07 4.97 -3.85
C LEU A 148 -0.61 5.72 -2.60
N HIS A 149 0.70 5.79 -2.31
CA HIS A 149 1.23 6.69 -1.26
C HIS A 149 1.04 8.17 -1.59
N THR A 150 1.28 8.56 -2.84
CA THR A 150 1.06 9.94 -3.31
C THR A 150 -0.43 10.29 -3.23
N LYS A 151 -1.31 9.41 -3.72
CA LYS A 151 -2.78 9.57 -3.58
C LYS A 151 -3.21 9.60 -2.11
N ALA A 152 -2.45 8.93 -1.23
CA ALA A 152 -2.69 8.94 0.20
C ALA A 152 -2.30 10.26 0.90
N GLY A 153 -1.61 11.15 0.18
CA GLY A 153 -1.12 12.42 0.72
C GLY A 153 0.23 12.34 1.43
N SER A 154 0.97 11.23 1.29
CA SER A 154 2.35 11.14 1.79
C SER A 154 3.25 12.10 1.01
N GLN A 155 4.06 12.89 1.70
CA GLN A 155 4.95 13.90 1.08
C GLN A 155 6.43 13.55 1.29
N ARG A 156 6.78 12.95 2.42
CA ARG A 156 8.14 12.49 2.74
C ARG A 156 8.39 11.10 2.14
N LEU A 157 8.36 11.05 0.81
CA LEU A 157 8.29 9.83 0.01
C LEU A 157 9.47 9.71 -0.97
N THR A 158 10.07 8.53 -1.03
CA THR A 158 10.96 8.09 -2.11
C THR A 158 10.35 6.91 -2.84
N GLU A 159 10.10 7.08 -4.13
CA GLU A 159 9.66 6.02 -5.03
C GLU A 159 10.88 5.39 -5.71
N LEU A 160 11.38 4.30 -5.12
CA LEU A 160 12.66 3.68 -5.52
C LEU A 160 12.65 3.19 -6.97
N HIS A 161 11.50 2.76 -7.47
CA HIS A 161 11.33 2.24 -8.83
C HIS A 161 10.59 3.22 -9.76
N GLY A 162 10.43 4.48 -9.36
CA GLY A 162 9.65 5.48 -10.08
C GLY A 162 8.14 5.29 -9.91
N CYS A 163 7.36 5.82 -10.85
CA CYS A 163 5.90 5.88 -10.77
C CYS A 163 5.29 5.79 -12.16
N MET A 164 4.27 4.94 -12.35
CA MET A 164 3.60 4.78 -13.64
C MET A 164 2.76 6.01 -14.04
N HIS A 165 2.54 6.97 -13.13
CA HIS A 165 1.80 8.20 -13.38
C HIS A 165 2.66 9.36 -13.92
N ARG A 166 3.96 9.14 -14.14
CA ARG A 166 4.93 10.16 -14.56
C ARG A 166 5.73 9.71 -15.77
#